data_AF-A0AAW4Y0U8-F1
#
_entry.id   AF-A0AAW4Y0U8-F1
#
_cell.length_a   1.000
_cell.length_b   1.000
_cell.length_c   1.000
_cell.angle_alpha   90.00
_cell.angle_beta   90.00
_cell.angle_gamma   90.00
#
_symmetry.space_group_name_H-M   'P 1'
#
loop_
_entity.id
_entity.type
_entity.pdbx_description
1 polymer ?
#
loop_
_entity_poly.entity_id
_entity_poly.type
_entity_poly.pdbx_seq_one_letter_code
_entity_poly.pdbx_strand_id
1 'polypeptide(L)' 'MTHSSEHAELLANYQKLVAEVDKKTALVRVASQKGPQAMRAAMATAEKAERRRDVMASKLAALGVDLSVLSQPGPM' A
#
# COMPACT_ATOMS: atom_id res chain seq x y z
N MET A 1 28.81 4.64 8.29
CA MET A 1 27.79 3.73 8.87
C MET A 1 26.50 4.51 9.05
N THR A 2 25.62 4.55 8.03
CA THR A 2 24.37 5.36 8.05
C THR A 2 23.15 4.62 7.49
N HIS A 3 23.23 3.31 7.23
CA HIS A 3 22.11 2.56 6.62
C HIS A 3 20.86 2.46 7.50
N SER A 4 20.93 2.62 8.83
CA SER A 4 19.76 2.46 9.71
C SER A 4 18.70 3.56 9.57
N SER A 5 19.05 4.79 9.18
CA SER A 5 18.08 5.90 9.10
C SER A 5 17.23 5.80 7.84
N GLU A 6 17.85 5.47 6.71
CA GLU A 6 17.18 5.36 5.42
C GLU A 6 16.11 4.27 5.43
N HIS A 7 16.40 3.12 6.07
CA HIS A 7 15.43 2.05 6.25
C HIS A 7 14.24 2.45 7.13
N ALA A 8 14.48 3.23 8.20
CA ALA A 8 13.42 3.70 9.09
C ALA A 8 12.48 4.70 8.38
N GLU A 9 13.02 5.63 7.58
CA GLU A 9 12.23 6.56 6.79
C GLU A 9 11.41 5.86 5.69
N LEU A 10 12.01 4.87 5.03
CA LEU A 10 11.33 4.04 4.03
C LEU A 10 10.16 3.26 4.64
N LEU A 11 10.35 2.68 5.83
CA LEU A 11 9.30 1.97 6.55
C LEU A 11 8.18 2.93 7.03
N ALA A 12 8.54 4.10 7.55
CA ALA A 12 7.58 5.12 7.95
C ALA A 12 6.76 5.64 6.76
N ASN A 13 7.39 5.82 5.60
CA ASN A 13 6.69 6.17 4.37
C ASN A 13 5.78 5.04 3.88
N TYR A 14 6.22 3.79 3.98
CA TYR A 14 5.38 2.63 3.65
C TYR A 14 4.14 2.58 4.56
N GLN A 15 4.29 2.77 5.87
CA GLN A 15 3.16 2.83 6.80
C GLN A 15 2.19 3.97 6.49
N LYS A 16 2.68 5.16 6.14
CA LYS A 16 1.82 6.26 5.67
C LYS A 16 1.05 5.86 4.41
N LEU A 17 1.71 5.15 3.49
CA LEU A 17 1.06 4.66 2.28
C LEU A 17 -0.03 3.62 2.60
N VAL A 18 0.23 2.71 3.54
CA VAL A 18 -0.77 1.73 4.02
C VAL A 18 -1.97 2.44 4.64
N ALA A 19 -1.75 3.45 5.49
CA ALA A 19 -2.83 4.23 6.08
C ALA A 19 -3.65 5.01 5.03
N GLU A 20 -2.99 5.51 3.97
CA GLU A 20 -3.65 6.14 2.82
C GLU A 20 -4.48 5.14 2.01
N VAL A 21 -3.96 3.93 1.78
CA VAL A 21 -4.70 2.84 1.13
C VAL A 21 -5.91 2.46 1.96
N ASP A 22 -5.75 2.27 3.28
CA ASP A 22 -6.84 1.90 4.18
C ASP A 22 -7.95 2.95 4.22
N LYS A 23 -7.59 4.24 4.29
CA LYS A 23 -8.56 5.35 4.16
C LYS A 23 -9.30 5.33 2.83
N LYS A 24 -8.61 5.04 1.72
CA LYS A 24 -9.21 5.00 0.39
C LYS A 24 -10.11 3.78 0.23
N THR A 25 -9.74 2.64 0.80
CA THR A 25 -10.57 1.43 0.84
C THR A 25 -11.79 1.61 1.74
N ALA A 26 -11.65 2.28 2.89
CA ALA A 26 -12.78 2.69 3.71
C ALA A 26 -13.73 3.63 2.95
N LEU A 27 -13.17 4.56 2.15
CA LEU A 27 -13.94 5.38 1.22
C LEU A 27 -14.66 4.55 0.14
N VAL A 28 -14.08 3.44 -0.35
CA VAL A 28 -14.80 2.48 -1.24
C VAL A 28 -16.00 1.89 -0.53
N ARG A 29 -15.85 1.48 0.72
CA ARG A 29 -16.95 0.89 1.51
C ARG A 29 -18.09 1.90 1.71
N VAL A 30 -17.74 3.15 2.03
CA VAL A 30 -18.71 4.24 2.16
C VAL A 30 -19.32 4.60 0.80
N ALA A 31 -18.53 4.65 -0.26
CA ALA A 31 -18.99 4.94 -1.61
C ALA A 31 -19.91 3.84 -2.17
N SER A 32 -19.73 2.60 -1.71
CA SER A 32 -20.64 1.48 -2.02
C SER A 32 -22.06 1.73 -1.52
N GLN A 33 -22.24 2.51 -0.44
CA GLN A 33 -23.56 2.93 0.05
C GLN A 33 -24.18 4.09 -0.76
N LYS A 34 -23.36 4.82 -1.54
CA LYS A 34 -23.80 5.98 -2.34
C LYS A 34 -24.19 5.62 -3.78
N GLY A 35 -23.90 4.40 -4.21
CA GLY A 35 -24.30 3.87 -5.51
C GLY A 35 -23.12 3.44 -6.41
N PRO A 36 -23.42 2.76 -7.53
CA PRO A 36 -22.43 2.04 -8.34
C PRO A 36 -21.39 2.95 -9.02
N GLN A 37 -21.70 4.23 -9.26
CA GLN A 37 -20.75 5.18 -9.83
C GLN A 37 -19.72 5.64 -8.80
N ALA A 38 -20.15 5.91 -7.56
CA ALA A 38 -19.25 6.25 -6.48
C ALA A 38 -18.34 5.06 -6.11
N MET A 39 -18.89 3.85 -6.09
CA MET A 39 -18.12 2.62 -5.88
C MET A 39 -17.00 2.46 -6.93
N ARG A 40 -17.30 2.65 -8.23
CA ARG A 40 -16.30 2.57 -9.30
C ARG A 40 -15.20 3.63 -9.16
N ALA A 41 -15.57 4.87 -8.86
CA ALA A 41 -14.60 5.95 -8.66
C ALA A 41 -13.69 5.67 -7.44
N ALA A 42 -14.26 5.15 -6.36
CA ALA A 42 -13.50 4.76 -5.19
C ALA A 42 -12.62 3.53 -5.47
N MET A 43 -13.11 2.52 -6.19
CA MET A 43 -12.33 1.34 -6.59
C MET A 43 -11.13 1.72 -7.45
N ALA A 44 -11.31 2.60 -8.44
CA ALA A 44 -10.18 3.12 -9.23
C ALA A 44 -9.16 3.88 -8.36
N THR A 45 -9.64 4.52 -7.29
CA THR A 45 -8.78 5.23 -6.32
C THR A 45 -8.03 4.27 -5.40
N ALA A 46 -8.69 3.19 -4.97
CA ALA A 46 -8.06 2.11 -4.20
C ALA A 46 -7.02 1.37 -5.06
N GLU A 47 -7.34 1.00 -6.30
CA GLU A 47 -6.40 0.35 -7.23
C GLU A 47 -5.15 1.24 -7.46
N LYS A 48 -5.33 2.55 -7.65
CA LYS A 48 -4.20 3.49 -7.75
C LYS A 48 -3.34 3.52 -6.49
N ALA A 49 -3.97 3.42 -5.32
CA ALA A 49 -3.26 3.43 -4.03
C ALA A 49 -2.50 2.10 -3.83
N GLU A 50 -3.10 0.97 -4.19
CA GLU A 50 -2.45 -0.34 -4.18
C GLU A 50 -1.26 -0.39 -5.13
N ARG A 51 -1.38 0.11 -6.38
CA ARG A 51 -0.22 0.22 -7.27
C ARG A 51 0.89 1.10 -6.69
N ARG A 52 0.53 2.14 -5.92
CA ARG A 52 1.51 3.01 -5.26
C ARG A 52 2.25 2.26 -4.15
N ARG A 53 1.54 1.41 -3.39
CA ARG A 53 2.12 0.47 -2.42
C ARG A 53 3.03 -0.53 -3.11
N ASP A 54 2.61 -1.08 -4.24
CA ASP A 54 3.34 -2.08 -5.00
C ASP A 54 4.65 -1.55 -5.61
N VAL A 55 4.62 -0.33 -6.16
CA VAL A 55 5.83 0.36 -6.65
C VAL A 55 6.79 0.65 -5.49
N MET A 56 6.26 1.06 -4.33
CA MET A 56 7.10 1.31 -3.15
C MET A 56 7.66 0.01 -2.57
N ALA A 57 6.87 -1.06 -2.62
CA ALA A 57 7.31 -2.40 -2.26
C ALA A 57 8.41 -2.92 -3.20
N SER A 58 8.27 -2.70 -4.50
CA SER A 58 9.31 -3.01 -5.49
C SER A 58 10.59 -2.22 -5.26
N LYS A 59 10.48 -0.93 -4.88
CA LYS A 59 11.65 -0.10 -4.50
C LYS A 59 12.33 -0.62 -3.22
N LEU A 60 11.55 -1.03 -2.22
CA LEU A 60 12.05 -1.63 -0.99
C LEU A 60 12.78 -2.96 -1.29
N ALA A 61 12.19 -3.82 -2.12
CA ALA A 61 12.81 -5.07 -2.54
C ALA A 61 14.12 -4.84 -3.31
N ALA A 62 14.17 -3.83 -4.20
CA ALA A 62 15.39 -3.47 -4.93
C ALA A 62 16.52 -2.94 -4.02
N LEU A 63 16.17 -2.38 -2.85
CA LEU A 63 17.12 -1.93 -1.83
C LEU A 63 17.57 -3.08 -0.90
N GLY A 64 17.11 -4.32 -1.13
CA GLY A 64 17.38 -5.46 -0.24
C GLY A 64 16.55 -5.43 1.05
N VAL A 65 15.56 -4.55 1.15
CA VAL A 65 14.55 -4.60 2.21
C VAL A 65 13.53 -5.66 1.81
N ASP A 66 13.76 -6.87 2.29
CA ASP A 66 12.89 -8.00 2.03
C ASP A 66 11.51 -7.76 2.65
N LEU A 67 10.53 -7.44 1.79
CA LEU A 67 9.11 -7.39 2.15
C LEU A 67 8.46 -8.79 2.12
N SER A 68 9.22 -9.84 1.84
CA SER A 68 8.74 -11.23 1.86
C SER A 68 8.33 -11.66 3.27
N VAL A 69 8.87 -10.99 4.31
CA VAL A 69 8.34 -11.10 5.70
C VAL A 69 6.91 -10.57 5.87
N LEU A 70 6.39 -9.77 4.93
CA LEU A 70 5.03 -9.18 5.00
C LEU A 70 4.06 -9.73 3.93
N SER A 71 4.52 -10.58 3.01
CA SER A 71 3.66 -11.21 2.00
C SER A 71 4.07 -12.67 1.80
N GLN A 72 3.83 -13.50 2.81
CA GLN A 72 3.79 -14.96 2.63
C GLN A 72 2.38 -15.39 2.21
N PRO A 73 2.12 -15.78 0.95
CA PRO A 73 1.35 -16.97 0.68
C PRO A 73 2.28 -18.17 0.92
N GLY A 74 1.95 -19.00 1.91
CA GLY A 74 2.74 -20.19 2.24
C GLY A 74 2.96 -21.10 1.03
N PRO A 75 4.10 -21.81 0.97
CA PRO A 75 4.39 -22.73 -0.12
C PRO A 75 3.45 -23.95 -0.01
N MET A 76 2.78 -24.28 -1.12
CA MET A 76 2.20 -25.61 -1.39
C MET A 76 2.64 -26.03 -2.78
#